data_AF-A0A511XN11-F1
#
_entry.id   AF-A0A511XN11-F1
#
_cell.length_a   1.000
_cell.length_b   1.000
_cell.length_c   1.000
_cell.angle_alpha   90.00
_cell.angle_beta   90.00
_cell.angle_gamma   90.00
#
_symmetry.space_group_name_H-M   'P 1'
#
loop_
_entity.id
_entity.type
_entity.pdbx_description
1 polymer ?
#
loop_
_entity_poly.entity_id
_entity_poly.type
_entity_poly.pdbx_seq_one_letter_code
_entity_poly.pdbx_strand_id
1 'polypeptide(L)'
;MPRGTGELGFYVGKERTVAIWGGTPAVDLPVAKRPRVQVMRTDSPVFSAYLAARASRTDLFFVRAAHGVALCNAPVPVRQAP
;
A
#
# COMPACT_ATOMS: atom_id res chain seq x y z
N MET A 1 11.31 6.02 9.65
CA MET A 1 12.18 6.96 10.39
C MET A 1 11.37 7.58 11.52
N PRO A 2 12.00 7.95 12.65
CA PRO A 2 11.36 8.80 13.65
C PRO A 2 10.94 10.14 13.02
N ARG A 3 10.00 10.87 13.63
CA ARG A 3 9.65 12.23 13.17
C ARG A 3 10.87 13.16 13.33
N GLY A 4 11.10 14.06 12.37
CA GLY A 4 12.17 15.06 12.46
C GLY A 4 11.89 16.09 13.55
N THR A 5 12.96 16.64 14.13
CA THR A 5 12.88 17.58 15.27
C THR A 5 12.95 19.07 14.88
N GLY A 6 13.19 19.38 13.61
CA GLY A 6 13.17 20.75 13.10
C GLY A 6 11.75 21.33 12.95
N GLU A 7 11.67 22.60 12.52
CA GLU A 7 10.40 23.23 12.18
C GLU A 7 9.60 22.38 11.18
N LEU A 8 8.28 22.31 11.35
CA LEU A 8 7.38 21.50 10.51
C LEU A 8 7.75 19.99 10.43
N GLY A 9 8.61 19.49 11.32
CA GLY A 9 9.08 18.11 11.30
C GLY A 9 10.20 17.84 10.30
N PHE A 10 10.88 18.89 9.79
CA PHE A 10 12.10 18.72 9.01
C PHE A 10 13.18 18.00 9.82
N TYR A 11 13.98 17.18 9.13
CA TYR A 11 15.15 16.58 9.76
C TYR A 11 16.28 17.60 9.89
N VAL A 12 16.93 17.65 11.05
CA VAL A 12 18.04 18.57 11.33
C VAL A 12 19.24 17.85 11.97
N GLY A 13 20.45 18.36 11.73
CA GLY A 13 21.67 17.89 12.39
C GLY A 13 21.97 16.40 12.18
N LYS A 14 22.02 15.63 13.27
CA LYS A 14 22.42 14.21 13.33
C LYS A 14 21.28 13.23 13.00
N GLU A 15 20.09 13.73 12.70
CA GLU A 15 18.97 12.86 12.37
C GLU A 15 19.23 12.12 11.06
N ARG A 16 19.02 10.80 11.09
CA ARG A 16 19.42 9.92 10.00
C ARG A 16 18.51 10.11 8.80
N THR A 17 18.94 10.89 7.81
CA THR A 17 18.35 10.90 6.47
C THR A 17 18.72 9.61 5.72
N VAL A 18 17.75 9.02 5.02
CA VAL A 18 18.00 7.90 4.11
C VAL A 18 17.98 8.47 2.70
N ALA A 19 19.14 8.44 2.04
CA ALA A 19 19.28 8.95 0.68
C ALA A 19 18.56 8.05 -0.33
N ILE A 20 17.87 8.66 -1.30
CA ILE A 20 17.36 7.98 -2.49
C ILE A 20 18.43 8.13 -3.57
N TRP A 21 19.16 7.05 -3.83
CA TRP A 21 20.30 7.07 -4.76
C TRP A 21 19.89 7.08 -6.24
N GLY A 22 18.64 6.73 -6.54
CA GLY A 22 18.13 6.76 -7.91
C GLY A 22 16.75 6.14 -8.03
N GLY A 23 16.19 6.29 -9.24
CA GLY A 23 14.97 5.64 -9.67
C GLY A 23 15.04 5.45 -11.18
N THR A 24 14.61 4.27 -11.65
CA THR A 24 14.59 3.95 -13.09
C THR A 24 13.17 3.52 -13.46
N PRO A 25 12.54 4.14 -14.47
CA PRO A 25 11.24 3.68 -14.97
C PRO A 25 11.32 2.22 -15.43
N ALA A 26 10.29 1.43 -15.13
CA ALA A 26 10.27 0.02 -15.48
C ALA A 26 10.38 -0.22 -17.01
N VAL A 27 9.90 0.73 -17.83
CA VAL A 27 9.99 0.67 -19.29
C VAL A 27 11.43 0.76 -19.81
N ASP A 28 12.31 1.41 -19.06
CA ASP A 28 13.72 1.61 -19.42
C ASP A 28 14.61 0.43 -19.00
N LEU A 29 14.08 -0.51 -18.20
CA LEU A 29 14.80 -1.72 -17.82
C LEU A 29 14.79 -2.75 -18.96
N PRO A 30 15.87 -3.55 -19.12
CA PRO A 30 15.83 -4.75 -19.97
C PRO A 30 14.66 -5.65 -19.57
N VAL A 31 13.98 -6.27 -20.55
CA VAL A 31 12.76 -7.06 -20.33
C VAL A 31 12.91 -8.08 -19.19
N ALA A 32 14.05 -8.78 -19.15
CA ALA A 32 14.35 -9.78 -18.11
C ALA A 32 14.48 -9.21 -16.67
N LYS A 33 14.70 -7.90 -16.52
CA LYS A 33 14.80 -7.20 -15.23
C LYS A 33 13.53 -6.42 -14.86
N ARG A 34 12.52 -6.40 -15.73
CA ARG A 34 11.27 -5.68 -15.47
C ARG A 34 10.47 -6.42 -14.40
N PRO A 35 10.08 -5.76 -13.29
CA PRO A 35 9.18 -6.35 -12.31
C PRO A 35 7.86 -6.74 -12.97
N ARG A 36 7.42 -7.98 -12.77
CA ARG A 36 6.13 -8.46 -13.28
C ARG A 36 5.15 -8.47 -12.13
N VAL A 37 4.28 -7.47 -12.07
CA VAL A 37 3.27 -7.31 -11.02
C VAL A 37 1.87 -7.48 -11.60
N GLN A 38 0.96 -8.06 -10.81
CA GLN A 38 -0.45 -8.21 -11.13
C GLN A 38 -1.28 -7.48 -10.09
N VAL A 39 -2.28 -6.73 -10.55
CA VAL A 39 -3.20 -5.95 -9.72
C VAL A 39 -4.60 -6.54 -9.87
N MET A 40 -5.35 -6.66 -8.76
CA MET A 40 -6.74 -7.12 -8.82
C MET A 40 -7.61 -6.10 -9.54
N ARG A 41 -8.41 -6.57 -10.50
CA ARG A 41 -9.41 -5.76 -11.21
C ARG A 41 -10.49 -5.28 -10.25
N THR A 42 -10.61 -3.96 -10.12
CA THR A 42 -11.53 -3.30 -9.17
C THR A 42 -13.00 -3.31 -9.62
N ASP A 43 -13.24 -3.60 -10.90
CA ASP A 43 -14.56 -3.76 -11.51
C ASP A 43 -15.08 -5.21 -11.46
N SER A 44 -14.34 -6.12 -10.82
CA SER A 44 -14.71 -7.53 -10.73
C SER A 44 -15.62 -7.81 -9.53
N PRO A 45 -16.52 -8.81 -9.61
CA PRO A 45 -17.32 -9.25 -8.46
C PRO A 45 -16.48 -9.68 -7.25
N VAL A 46 -15.27 -10.22 -7.51
CA VAL A 46 -14.33 -10.64 -6.45
C VAL A 46 -13.81 -9.43 -5.67
N PHE A 47 -13.59 -8.30 -6.33
CA PHE A 47 -13.18 -7.08 -5.62
C PHE A 47 -14.30 -6.52 -4.73
N SER A 48 -15.56 -6.58 -5.17
CA SER A 48 -16.70 -6.22 -4.33
C SER A 48 -16.79 -7.11 -3.07
N ALA A 49 -16.56 -8.42 -3.21
CA ALA A 49 -16.51 -9.34 -2.07
C ALA A 49 -15.33 -9.02 -1.12
N TYR A 50 -14.17 -8.68 -1.67
CA TYR A 50 -13.01 -8.21 -0.89
C TYR A 50 -13.33 -6.94 -0.09
N LEU A 51 -13.98 -5.94 -0.70
CA LEU A 51 -14.39 -4.72 -0.01
C LEU A 51 -15.40 -4.99 1.12
N ALA A 52 -16.38 -5.86 0.88
CA ALA A 52 -17.35 -6.25 1.90
C ALA A 52 -16.67 -6.91 3.11
N ALA A 53 -15.72 -7.83 2.86
CA ALA A 53 -14.94 -8.46 3.92
C ALA A 53 -14.08 -7.46 4.72
N ARG A 54 -13.55 -6.42 4.06
CA ARG A 54 -12.82 -5.34 4.75
C ARG A 54 -13.72 -4.44 5.59
N ALA A 55 -14.90 -4.08 5.06
CA ALA A 55 -15.88 -3.23 5.72
C ALA A 55 -16.55 -3.93 6.92
N SER A 56 -16.67 -5.25 6.85
CA SER A 56 -17.34 -6.08 7.85
C SER A 56 -16.43 -7.18 8.34
N ARG A 57 -15.47 -6.82 9.21
CA ARG A 57 -14.64 -7.82 9.90
C ARG A 57 -15.51 -8.63 10.87
N THR A 58 -15.43 -9.95 10.75
CA THR A 58 -16.24 -10.92 11.51
C THR A 58 -15.41 -11.79 12.46
N ASP A 59 -14.18 -11.37 12.77
CA ASP A 59 -13.36 -12.07 13.75
C ASP A 59 -13.94 -11.87 15.18
N LEU A 60 -13.54 -12.74 16.12
CA LEU A 60 -14.12 -12.83 17.47
C LEU A 60 -13.97 -11.53 18.30
N PHE A 61 -13.11 -10.60 17.88
CA PHE A 61 -12.98 -9.30 18.54
C PHE A 61 -14.19 -8.39 18.25
N PHE A 62 -14.83 -8.54 17.08
CA PHE A 62 -15.94 -7.68 16.66
C PHE A 62 -17.29 -8.31 16.98
N VAL A 63 -17.91 -7.87 18.09
CA VAL A 63 -19.28 -8.26 18.44
C VAL A 63 -20.31 -7.73 17.42
N ARG A 64 -20.04 -6.59 16.78
CA ARG A 64 -20.86 -6.00 15.70
C ARG A 64 -19.97 -5.44 14.60
N ALA A 65 -20.29 -5.74 13.34
CA ALA A 65 -19.55 -5.25 12.19
C ALA A 65 -19.84 -3.77 11.91
N ALA A 66 -18.83 -3.02 11.46
CA ALA A 66 -18.94 -1.59 11.18
C ALA A 66 -19.58 -1.27 9.80
N HIS A 67 -19.51 -2.21 8.86
CA HIS A 67 -20.05 -2.08 7.49
C HIS A 67 -19.53 -0.87 6.71
N GLY A 68 -18.38 -0.32 7.12
CA GLY A 68 -17.74 0.82 6.49
C GLY A 68 -16.24 0.62 6.40
N VAL A 69 -15.66 1.01 5.27
CA VAL A 69 -14.21 1.10 5.08
C VAL A 69 -13.89 2.41 4.39
N ALA A 70 -12.93 3.16 4.95
CA ALA A 70 -12.44 4.36 4.31
C ALA A 70 -11.67 4.01 3.03
N LEU A 71 -11.77 4.85 2.00
CA LEU A 71 -11.12 4.62 0.70
C LEU A 71 -9.61 4.35 0.85
N CYS A 72 -8.90 5.16 1.64
CA CYS A 72 -7.46 4.99 1.88
C CYS A 72 -7.11 3.76 2.73
N ASN A 73 -8.09 3.07 3.32
CA ASN A 73 -7.91 1.87 4.12
C ASN A 73 -8.42 0.59 3.42
N ALA A 74 -8.71 0.68 2.11
CA ALA A 74 -9.10 -0.44 1.27
C ALA A 74 -8.04 -0.70 0.17
N PRO A 75 -6.84 -1.21 0.52
CA PRO A 75 -5.77 -1.36 -0.45
C PRO A 75 -6.14 -2.39 -1.53
N VAL A 76 -5.86 -2.09 -2.79
CA VAL A 76 -6.07 -3.04 -3.89
C VAL A 76 -5.04 -4.17 -3.77
N PRO A 77 -5.44 -5.45 -3.81
CA PRO A 77 -4.49 -6.56 -3.77
C PRO A 77 -3.53 -6.54 -4.97
N VAL A 78 -2.23 -6.65 -4.68
CA VAL A 78 -1.13 -6.68 -5.66
C VAL A 78 -0.22 -7.87 -5.34
N ARG A 79 0.26 -8.57 -6.38
CA ARG A 79 1.21 -9.67 -6.25
C ARG A 79 2.28 -9.66 -7.34
N GLN A 80 3.36 -10.40 -7.14
CA GLN A 80 4.27 -10.77 -8.24
C GLN A 80 3.55 -11.75 -9.17
N ALA A 81 3.75 -11.59 -10.47
CA ALA A 81 3.30 -12.55 -11.46
C ALA A 81 4.17 -13.81 -11.40
N PRO A 82 3.60 -15.00 -11.66
CA PRO A 82 4.39 -16.21 -11.85
C PRO A 82 5.32 -16.09 -13.06
#